data_AF-A0A4P7QFJ2-F1
#
_entry.id   AF-A0A4P7QFJ2-F1
#
_cell.length_a   1.000
_cell.length_b   1.000
_cell.length_c   1.000
_cell.angle_alpha   90.00
_cell.angle_beta   90.00
_cell.angle_gamma   90.00
#
_symmetry.space_group_name_H-M   'P 1'
#
loop_
_entity.id
_entity.type
_entity.pdbx_description
1 polymer ?
#
loop_
_entity_poly.entity_id
_entity_poly.type
_entity_poly.pdbx_seq_one_letter_code
_entity_poly.pdbx_strand_id
1 'polypeptide(L)'
;MAFRARRWAGGVALAAALSVAGCGIGPTGSLAVPTSTDVPEADIDLAKAAAENRSNFYEERFRGKVQVLTDSTGIDAARLFFKDSSSLIIADASQASQLRAASIAVAQHAPMIVYEPEARGDITSLIHELGVSRVLLVGDVPFAAQEGATVVSRDPGTVKAMGVFTAFQFTPELVSGPEKMVEKVAGLDPEAKTELKATWEQLEVDAEADYSELSAVPAQSRRDADQAPVVIATPESPIAAVATVRAYGGSVRVLPSGDPRESKAAYAMVAGLEQGPLVALGPVFETPQVLRDRIRQGWGQQD
;
A
#
# COMPACT_ATOMS: atom_id res chain seq x y z
N MET A 1 -62.29 56.32 5.71
CA MET A 1 -61.99 56.53 7.13
C MET A 1 -60.52 56.85 7.28
N ALA A 2 -60.22 58.05 7.77
CA ALA A 2 -58.87 58.55 7.98
C ALA A 2 -58.24 57.89 9.21
N PHE A 3 -56.94 57.57 9.16
CA PHE A 3 -56.10 57.56 10.35
C PHE A 3 -54.73 58.16 10.06
N ARG A 4 -54.29 58.95 11.03
CA ARG A 4 -53.16 59.89 11.02
C ARG A 4 -51.81 59.19 11.19
N ALA A 5 -50.84 59.73 10.44
CA ALA A 5 -49.48 60.16 10.83
C ALA A 5 -48.75 59.50 12.01
N ARG A 6 -47.48 59.11 11.77
CA ARG A 6 -46.31 59.73 12.42
C ARG A 6 -44.98 59.34 11.75
N ARG A 7 -44.20 60.36 11.37
CA ARG A 7 -42.77 60.31 11.04
C ARG A 7 -41.96 59.92 12.28
N TRP A 8 -40.92 59.10 12.14
CA TRP A 8 -39.71 59.16 12.99
C TRP A 8 -38.46 58.91 12.13
N ALA A 9 -37.41 59.64 12.48
CA ALA A 9 -36.18 59.86 11.71
C ALA A 9 -35.08 58.87 12.08
N GLY A 10 -34.10 58.74 11.16
CA GLY A 10 -32.67 58.78 11.46
C GLY A 10 -32.07 57.64 12.27
N GLY A 11 -31.20 56.87 11.62
CA GLY A 11 -30.30 55.94 12.30
C GLY A 11 -29.50 55.10 11.32
N VAL A 12 -28.54 55.71 10.63
CA VAL A 12 -27.49 54.97 9.91
C VAL A 12 -26.52 54.44 10.96
N ALA A 13 -26.56 53.13 11.21
CA ALA A 13 -25.57 52.43 12.02
C ALA A 13 -24.61 51.69 11.09
N LEU A 14 -23.39 52.22 10.99
CA LEU A 14 -22.24 51.58 10.37
C LEU A 14 -21.85 50.35 11.21
N ALA A 15 -22.12 49.15 10.71
CA ALA A 15 -21.60 47.92 11.32
C ALA A 15 -20.21 47.62 10.74
N ALA A 16 -19.17 47.89 11.53
CA ALA A 16 -17.81 47.48 11.23
C ALA A 16 -17.68 45.96 11.45
N ALA A 17 -17.48 45.21 10.36
CA ALA A 17 -17.14 43.79 10.42
C ALA A 17 -15.64 43.65 10.75
N LEU A 18 -15.35 43.25 12.00
CA LEU A 18 -14.03 42.76 12.40
C LEU A 18 -13.94 41.27 12.02
N SER A 19 -13.22 40.99 10.93
CA SER A 19 -12.85 39.63 10.53
C SER A 19 -11.76 39.12 11.48
N VAL A 20 -12.10 38.22 12.39
CA VAL A 20 -11.11 37.48 13.19
C VAL A 20 -10.58 36.35 12.30
N ALA A 21 -9.36 36.54 11.77
CA ALA A 21 -8.59 35.48 11.16
C ALA A 21 -8.14 34.51 12.26
N GLY A 22 -8.85 33.40 12.40
CA GLY A 22 -8.42 32.29 13.26
C GLY A 22 -7.35 31.47 12.55
N CYS A 23 -6.09 31.63 12.96
CA CYS A 23 -5.02 30.70 12.63
C CYS A 23 -5.24 29.39 13.42
N GLY A 24 -5.92 28.42 12.81
CA GLY A 24 -5.92 27.04 13.26
C GLY A 24 -4.67 26.33 12.73
N ILE A 25 -3.60 26.30 13.52
CA ILE A 25 -2.45 25.42 13.28
C ILE A 25 -2.75 24.11 14.01
N GLY A 26 -3.28 23.14 13.27
CA GLY A 26 -3.27 21.73 13.69
C GLY A 26 -1.98 21.06 13.19
N PRO A 27 -1.34 20.17 13.97
CA PRO A 27 -0.18 19.44 13.50
C PRO A 27 -0.66 18.16 12.81
N THR A 28 -0.99 18.24 11.52
CA THR A 28 -1.20 17.04 10.69
C THR A 28 -0.67 17.29 9.30
N GLY A 29 0.55 16.82 9.10
CA GLY A 29 1.22 16.75 7.81
C GLY A 29 2.35 15.77 7.97
N SER A 30 2.05 14.49 7.83
CA SER A 30 3.08 13.49 7.52
C SER A 30 3.88 14.05 6.34
N LEU A 31 5.18 14.27 6.54
CA LEU A 31 6.07 14.70 5.48
C LEU A 31 6.14 13.56 4.47
N ALA A 32 5.21 13.57 3.52
CA ALA A 32 5.25 12.72 2.35
C ALA A 32 6.54 13.07 1.60
N VAL A 33 7.53 12.18 1.70
CA VAL A 33 8.66 12.18 0.77
C VAL A 33 8.04 12.08 -0.62
N PRO A 34 8.37 13.00 -1.54
CA PRO A 34 7.81 12.97 -2.88
C PRO A 34 8.13 11.61 -3.51
N THR A 35 7.08 10.85 -3.79
CA THR A 35 7.14 9.64 -4.62
C THR A 35 7.28 9.98 -6.10
N SER A 36 7.27 11.27 -6.47
CA SER A 36 7.47 11.69 -7.85
C SER A 36 8.91 12.08 -8.13
N THR A 37 9.44 11.56 -9.23
CA THR A 37 10.71 11.98 -9.85
C THR A 37 10.60 13.35 -10.52
N ASP A 38 9.54 14.14 -10.25
CA ASP A 38 9.26 15.40 -10.93
C ASP A 38 10.07 16.58 -10.39
N VAL A 39 10.81 16.39 -9.29
CA VAL A 39 11.72 17.42 -8.77
C VAL A 39 12.94 17.50 -9.69
N PRO A 40 13.25 18.66 -10.28
CA PRO A 40 14.46 18.84 -11.07
C PRO A 40 15.69 18.40 -10.29
N GLU A 41 16.61 17.68 -10.93
CA GLU A 41 17.78 17.12 -10.27
C GLU A 41 18.62 18.17 -9.51
N ALA A 42 18.67 19.39 -10.05
CA ALA A 42 19.36 20.54 -9.43
C ALA A 42 18.80 20.90 -8.04
N ASP A 43 17.51 20.67 -7.81
CA ASP A 43 16.80 21.04 -6.58
C ASP A 43 16.81 19.92 -5.52
N ILE A 44 17.30 18.72 -5.88
CA ILE A 44 17.38 17.59 -4.96
C ILE A 44 18.56 17.78 -3.99
N ASP A 45 18.25 18.00 -2.72
CA ASP A 45 19.23 18.03 -1.62
C ASP A 45 19.33 16.64 -0.96
N LEU A 46 20.45 15.95 -1.21
CA LEU A 46 20.71 14.62 -0.67
C LEU A 46 20.94 14.60 0.84
N ALA A 47 21.48 15.68 1.42
CA ALA A 47 21.70 15.76 2.86
C ALA A 47 20.37 15.92 3.59
N LYS A 48 19.46 16.74 3.04
CA LYS A 48 18.09 16.87 3.52
C LYS A 48 17.33 15.55 3.39
N ALA A 49 17.36 14.91 2.22
CA ALA A 49 16.71 13.61 2.01
C ALA A 49 17.22 12.54 3.01
N ALA A 50 18.54 12.52 3.26
CA ALA A 50 19.12 11.61 4.24
C ALA A 50 18.66 11.90 5.68
N ALA A 51 18.46 13.18 6.04
CA ALA A 51 17.92 13.55 7.35
C ALA A 51 16.45 13.10 7.49
N GLU A 52 15.62 13.32 6.47
CA GLU A 52 14.21 12.89 6.44
C GLU A 52 14.06 11.36 6.50
N ASN A 53 14.91 10.64 5.77
CA ASN A 53 14.92 9.17 5.81
C ASN A 53 15.24 8.62 7.20
N ARG A 54 16.04 9.32 8.01
CA ARG A 54 16.41 8.91 9.36
C ARG A 54 15.50 9.48 10.46
N SER A 55 14.64 10.45 10.15
CA SER A 55 13.89 11.20 11.18
C SER A 55 12.68 10.47 11.75
N ASN A 56 12.21 9.40 11.10
CA ASN A 56 11.00 8.70 11.56
C ASN A 56 11.29 7.78 12.74
N PHE A 57 10.25 7.56 13.55
CA PHE A 57 10.26 6.55 14.59
C PHE A 57 9.86 5.22 13.97
N TYR A 58 10.70 4.21 14.12
CA TYR A 58 10.50 2.89 13.53
C TYR A 58 10.29 1.83 14.60
N GLU A 59 9.54 0.78 14.28
CA GLU A 59 9.43 -0.38 15.16
C GLU A 59 10.81 -1.01 15.38
N GLU A 60 11.06 -1.49 16.60
CA GLU A 60 12.37 -2.07 16.97
C GLU A 60 12.82 -3.18 16.03
N ARG A 61 11.89 -4.00 15.51
CA ARG A 61 12.23 -5.10 14.60
C ARG A 61 12.90 -4.64 13.31
N PHE A 62 12.69 -3.40 12.88
CA PHE A 62 13.26 -2.83 11.67
C PHE A 62 14.51 -1.97 11.92
N ARG A 63 14.68 -1.43 13.14
CA ARG A 63 15.79 -0.53 13.47
C ARG A 63 17.14 -1.16 13.18
N GLY A 64 18.02 -0.39 12.55
CA GLY A 64 19.38 -0.85 12.28
C GLY A 64 19.48 -1.98 11.24
N LYS A 65 18.43 -2.22 10.45
CA LYS A 65 18.39 -3.33 9.49
C LYS A 65 18.08 -2.89 8.07
N VAL A 66 18.86 -3.44 7.14
CA VAL A 66 18.52 -3.50 5.73
C VAL A 66 18.12 -4.93 5.42
N GLN A 67 16.97 -5.11 4.80
CA GLN A 67 16.44 -6.40 4.39
C GLN A 67 16.09 -6.34 2.90
N VAL A 68 16.31 -7.46 2.19
CA VAL A 68 15.89 -7.65 0.81
C VAL A 68 15.01 -8.89 0.80
N LEU A 69 13.77 -8.75 0.36
CA LEU A 69 12.80 -9.85 0.24
C LEU A 69 12.77 -10.29 -1.21
N THR A 70 13.18 -11.53 -1.50
CA THR A 70 13.38 -12.01 -2.87
C THR A 70 12.30 -12.98 -3.33
N ASP A 71 11.36 -13.33 -2.46
CA ASP A 71 10.28 -14.26 -2.77
C ASP A 71 9.29 -13.68 -3.77
N SER A 72 8.91 -14.46 -4.78
CA SER A 72 7.92 -14.07 -5.80
C SER A 72 6.48 -14.03 -5.27
N THR A 73 6.22 -14.76 -4.18
CA THR A 73 4.86 -15.01 -3.68
C THR A 73 4.36 -13.98 -2.69
N GLY A 74 5.24 -13.20 -2.05
CA GLY A 74 4.89 -12.25 -0.99
C GLY A 74 4.74 -12.88 0.40
N ILE A 75 5.07 -14.17 0.56
CA ILE A 75 5.05 -14.88 1.84
C ILE A 75 6.03 -14.24 2.84
N ASP A 76 7.26 -13.91 2.42
CA ASP A 76 8.23 -13.32 3.34
C ASP A 76 7.82 -11.90 3.74
N ALA A 77 7.18 -11.16 2.83
CA ALA A 77 6.57 -9.87 3.16
C ALA A 77 5.45 -10.04 4.19
N ALA A 78 4.56 -11.02 4.02
CA ALA A 78 3.49 -11.29 4.98
C ALA A 78 4.05 -11.59 6.38
N ARG A 79 5.06 -12.48 6.48
CA ARG A 79 5.74 -12.80 7.74
C ARG A 79 6.46 -11.61 8.36
N LEU A 80 7.10 -10.78 7.53
CA LEU A 80 7.87 -9.66 8.03
C LEU A 80 6.97 -8.57 8.61
N PHE A 81 5.88 -8.23 7.91
CA PHE A 81 5.05 -7.08 8.27
C PHE A 81 3.92 -7.44 9.25
N PHE A 82 3.32 -8.62 9.14
CA PHE A 82 2.21 -9.04 10.01
C PHE A 82 2.70 -10.01 11.10
N LYS A 83 2.33 -9.73 12.35
CA LYS A 83 2.53 -10.67 13.48
C LYS A 83 1.32 -11.60 13.62
N ASP A 84 0.16 -11.09 13.25
CA ASP A 84 -1.14 -11.71 13.29
C ASP A 84 -1.99 -11.14 12.13
N SER A 85 -2.92 -11.93 11.60
CA SER A 85 -3.96 -11.46 10.71
C SER A 85 -5.14 -12.40 10.74
N SER A 86 -6.36 -11.87 10.91
CA SER A 86 -7.56 -12.70 10.86
C SER A 86 -7.86 -13.23 9.45
N SER A 87 -7.32 -12.56 8.43
CA SER A 87 -7.60 -12.81 7.02
C SER A 87 -6.33 -12.89 6.17
N LEU A 88 -6.34 -13.71 5.14
CA LEU A 88 -5.28 -13.80 4.12
C LEU A 88 -5.92 -13.79 2.74
N ILE A 89 -5.39 -12.96 1.85
CA ILE A 89 -5.81 -12.92 0.45
C ILE A 89 -4.81 -13.71 -0.38
N ILE A 90 -5.28 -14.67 -1.16
CA ILE A 90 -4.45 -15.52 -2.03
C ILE A 90 -4.93 -15.33 -3.46
N ALA A 91 -4.07 -14.78 -4.31
CA ALA A 91 -4.34 -14.66 -5.75
C ALA A 91 -3.73 -15.84 -6.52
N ASP A 92 -4.29 -16.15 -7.69
CA ASP A 92 -3.55 -16.90 -8.70
C ASP A 92 -2.44 -16.04 -9.34
N ALA A 93 -1.70 -16.63 -10.29
CA ALA A 93 -0.58 -15.98 -10.95
C ALA A 93 -0.97 -14.93 -12.01
N SER A 94 -2.24 -14.82 -12.41
CA SER A 94 -2.68 -13.83 -13.39
C SER A 94 -2.55 -12.41 -12.83
N GLN A 95 -2.23 -11.45 -13.70
CA GLN A 95 -2.03 -10.06 -13.30
C GLN A 95 -3.36 -9.40 -12.94
N ALA A 96 -4.45 -9.76 -13.62
CA ALA A 96 -5.80 -9.33 -13.30
C ALA A 96 -6.21 -9.76 -11.87
N SER A 97 -5.99 -11.02 -11.49
CA SER A 97 -6.26 -11.50 -10.13
C SER A 97 -5.37 -10.82 -9.09
N GLN A 98 -4.09 -10.60 -9.39
CA GLN A 98 -3.19 -9.90 -8.48
C GLN A 98 -3.60 -8.44 -8.22
N LEU A 99 -4.00 -7.68 -9.24
CA LEU A 99 -4.47 -6.30 -9.07
C LEU A 99 -5.74 -6.22 -8.22
N ARG A 100 -6.67 -7.16 -8.44
CA ARG A 100 -7.90 -7.24 -7.65
C ARG A 100 -7.64 -7.65 -6.21
N ALA A 101 -6.81 -8.67 -6.00
CA ALA A 101 -6.39 -9.10 -4.68
C ALA A 101 -5.66 -7.98 -3.93
N ALA A 102 -4.80 -7.21 -4.60
CA ALA A 102 -4.12 -6.06 -4.01
C ALA A 102 -5.10 -4.99 -3.54
N SER A 103 -6.11 -4.69 -4.36
CA SER A 103 -7.18 -3.75 -4.02
C SER A 103 -7.93 -4.17 -2.75
N ILE A 104 -8.28 -5.47 -2.65
CA ILE A 104 -8.98 -6.04 -1.48
C ILE A 104 -8.07 -6.04 -0.25
N ALA A 105 -6.83 -6.50 -0.39
CA ALA A 105 -5.85 -6.62 0.67
C ALA A 105 -5.57 -5.27 1.34
N VAL A 106 -5.33 -4.23 0.52
CA VAL A 106 -5.09 -2.87 1.01
C VAL A 106 -6.34 -2.31 1.69
N ALA A 107 -7.51 -2.45 1.06
CA ALA A 107 -8.76 -1.94 1.62
C ALA A 107 -9.17 -2.60 2.95
N GLN A 108 -8.72 -3.84 3.20
CA GLN A 108 -9.04 -4.62 4.41
C GLN A 108 -7.90 -4.71 5.42
N HIS A 109 -6.74 -4.11 5.14
CA HIS A 109 -5.54 -4.26 5.96
C HIS A 109 -5.17 -5.73 6.22
N ALA A 110 -5.26 -6.56 5.17
CA ALA A 110 -4.92 -7.98 5.20
C ALA A 110 -3.70 -8.27 4.30
N PRO A 111 -2.81 -9.21 4.69
CA PRO A 111 -1.71 -9.63 3.83
C PRO A 111 -2.24 -10.30 2.55
N MET A 112 -1.47 -10.13 1.48
CA MET A 112 -1.69 -10.75 0.18
C MET A 112 -0.51 -11.64 -0.20
N ILE A 113 -0.81 -12.81 -0.75
CA ILE A 113 0.17 -13.68 -1.39
C ILE A 113 -0.30 -14.12 -2.78
N VAL A 114 0.64 -14.57 -3.61
CA VAL A 114 0.37 -15.32 -4.84
C VAL A 114 0.53 -16.81 -4.56
N TYR A 115 -0.41 -17.62 -5.04
CA TYR A 115 -0.34 -19.06 -4.95
C TYR A 115 0.65 -19.63 -5.98
N GLU A 116 1.60 -20.40 -5.48
CA GLU A 116 2.44 -21.30 -6.28
C GLU A 116 2.30 -22.73 -5.73
N PRO A 117 2.16 -23.77 -6.58
CA PRO A 117 2.02 -25.15 -6.13
C PRO A 117 3.14 -25.59 -5.17
N GLU A 118 4.37 -25.17 -5.44
CA GLU A 118 5.57 -25.47 -4.68
C GLU A 118 5.54 -24.82 -3.28
N ALA A 119 4.86 -23.67 -3.15
CA ALA A 119 4.76 -22.92 -1.91
C ALA A 119 3.60 -23.39 -1.00
N ARG A 120 2.83 -24.42 -1.38
CA ARG A 120 1.65 -24.87 -0.63
C ARG A 120 1.93 -25.17 0.85
N GLY A 121 3.09 -25.76 1.14
CA GLY A 121 3.55 -26.01 2.51
C GLY A 121 3.74 -24.72 3.30
N ASP A 122 4.45 -23.75 2.70
CA ASP A 122 4.70 -22.44 3.31
C ASP A 122 3.43 -21.62 3.50
N ILE A 123 2.47 -21.70 2.58
CA ILE A 123 1.15 -21.07 2.71
C ILE A 123 0.40 -21.64 3.92
N THR A 124 0.43 -22.96 4.11
CA THR A 124 -0.22 -23.60 5.26
C THR A 124 0.45 -23.17 6.57
N SER A 125 1.78 -23.12 6.60
CA SER A 125 2.54 -22.60 7.75
C SER A 125 2.21 -21.15 8.05
N LEU A 126 2.15 -20.29 7.01
CA LEU A 126 1.81 -18.87 7.14
C LEU A 126 0.41 -18.67 7.74
N ILE A 127 -0.59 -19.43 7.28
CA ILE A 127 -1.96 -19.39 7.81
C ILE A 127 -1.95 -19.68 9.32
N HIS A 128 -1.19 -20.69 9.76
CA HIS A 128 -1.07 -21.04 11.17
C HIS A 128 -0.28 -19.98 11.97
N GLU A 129 0.87 -19.53 11.47
CA GLU A 129 1.74 -18.52 12.08
C GLU A 129 0.99 -17.20 12.35
N LEU A 130 0.18 -16.74 11.39
CA LEU A 130 -0.58 -15.50 11.50
C LEU A 130 -1.94 -15.66 12.21
N GLY A 131 -2.36 -16.90 12.53
CA GLY A 131 -3.67 -17.16 13.13
C GLY A 131 -4.84 -16.85 12.19
N VAL A 132 -4.67 -17.10 10.89
CA VAL A 132 -5.66 -16.80 9.86
C VAL A 132 -6.88 -17.70 10.00
N SER A 133 -8.03 -17.06 10.21
CA SER A 133 -9.33 -17.73 10.30
C SER A 133 -10.14 -17.66 9.01
N ARG A 134 -9.77 -16.78 8.08
CA ARG A 134 -10.47 -16.56 6.82
C ARG A 134 -9.49 -16.40 5.66
N VAL A 135 -9.68 -17.16 4.60
CA VAL A 135 -8.90 -17.06 3.37
C VAL A 135 -9.83 -16.65 2.24
N LEU A 136 -9.45 -15.59 1.51
CA LEU A 136 -10.11 -15.22 0.27
C LEU A 136 -9.22 -15.62 -0.91
N LEU A 137 -9.74 -16.47 -1.78
CA LEU A 137 -9.12 -16.85 -3.04
C LEU A 137 -9.58 -15.91 -4.15
N VAL A 138 -8.66 -15.34 -4.91
CA VAL A 138 -8.94 -14.45 -6.03
C VAL A 138 -8.40 -15.08 -7.31
N GLY A 139 -9.29 -15.31 -8.27
CA GLY A 139 -9.01 -16.07 -9.49
C GLY A 139 -9.06 -17.59 -9.30
N ASP A 140 -8.40 -18.34 -10.18
CA ASP A 140 -8.38 -19.81 -10.16
C ASP A 140 -7.25 -20.34 -9.27
N VAL A 141 -7.45 -20.22 -7.95
CA VAL A 141 -6.52 -20.78 -6.97
C VAL A 141 -6.92 -22.23 -6.66
N PRO A 142 -6.06 -23.24 -6.92
CA PRO A 142 -6.31 -24.64 -6.58
C PRO A 142 -6.00 -24.93 -5.09
N PHE A 143 -6.59 -24.12 -4.20
CA PHE A 143 -6.47 -24.24 -2.76
C PHE A 143 -7.80 -24.73 -2.18
N ALA A 144 -7.80 -25.99 -1.74
CA ALA A 144 -8.96 -26.58 -1.07
C ALA A 144 -8.97 -26.15 0.41
N ALA A 145 -10.18 -25.96 0.96
CA ALA A 145 -10.35 -25.87 2.40
C ALA A 145 -9.74 -27.10 3.07
N GLN A 146 -8.89 -26.89 4.06
CA GLN A 146 -8.45 -27.96 4.94
C GLN A 146 -9.54 -28.19 6.00
N GLU A 147 -9.76 -29.43 6.43
CA GLU A 147 -10.63 -29.71 7.56
C GLU A 147 -10.13 -28.94 8.80
N GLY A 148 -10.89 -27.97 9.29
CA GLY A 148 -10.44 -27.07 10.36
C GLY A 148 -11.30 -25.82 10.52
N ALA A 149 -10.80 -24.85 11.30
CA ALA A 149 -11.49 -23.61 11.64
C ALA A 149 -11.35 -22.48 10.60
N THR A 150 -10.54 -22.67 9.55
CA THR A 150 -10.28 -21.65 8.53
C THR A 150 -11.37 -21.70 7.46
N VAL A 151 -12.14 -20.61 7.35
CA VAL A 151 -13.15 -20.45 6.31
C VAL A 151 -12.45 -20.02 5.02
N VAL A 152 -12.58 -20.82 3.96
CA VAL A 152 -12.07 -20.47 2.62
C VAL A 152 -13.22 -20.01 1.76
N SER A 153 -13.08 -18.86 1.13
CA SER A 153 -14.07 -18.29 0.22
C SER A 153 -13.40 -17.90 -1.09
N ARG A 154 -14.15 -17.98 -2.19
CA ARG A 154 -13.69 -17.57 -3.51
C ARG A 154 -14.36 -16.24 -3.87
N ASP A 155 -13.54 -15.32 -4.38
CA ASP A 155 -14.01 -14.09 -4.99
C ASP A 155 -14.59 -14.39 -6.39
N PRO A 156 -15.86 -14.07 -6.65
CA PRO A 156 -16.49 -14.23 -7.97
C PRO A 156 -15.96 -13.31 -9.08
N GLY A 157 -15.06 -12.38 -8.77
CA GLY A 157 -14.49 -11.46 -9.75
C GLY A 157 -15.38 -10.26 -10.13
N THR A 158 -16.57 -10.12 -9.56
CA THR A 158 -17.46 -8.97 -9.84
C THR A 158 -17.29 -7.82 -8.84
N VAL A 159 -17.44 -6.58 -9.29
CA VAL A 159 -17.46 -5.39 -8.40
C VAL A 159 -18.53 -5.51 -7.32
N LYS A 160 -19.69 -6.08 -7.68
CA LYS A 160 -20.79 -6.35 -6.76
C LYS A 160 -20.37 -7.33 -5.66
N ALA A 161 -19.70 -8.43 -6.01
CA ALA A 161 -19.23 -9.41 -5.01
C ALA A 161 -18.26 -8.75 -4.05
N MET A 162 -17.33 -7.97 -4.59
CA MET A 162 -16.37 -7.23 -3.80
C MET A 162 -17.08 -6.36 -2.77
N GLY A 163 -18.11 -5.61 -3.17
CA GLY A 163 -18.85 -4.79 -2.21
C GLY A 163 -19.63 -5.59 -1.15
N VAL A 164 -20.08 -6.81 -1.49
CA VAL A 164 -20.77 -7.70 -0.53
C VAL A 164 -19.81 -8.19 0.55
N PHE A 165 -18.69 -8.83 0.18
CA PHE A 165 -17.81 -9.43 1.20
C PHE A 165 -16.90 -8.41 1.90
N THR A 166 -16.69 -7.23 1.32
CA THR A 166 -15.89 -6.17 1.94
C THR A 166 -16.69 -5.13 2.72
N ALA A 167 -18.01 -5.06 2.49
CA ALA A 167 -18.88 -3.98 2.94
C ALA A 167 -18.45 -2.57 2.47
N PHE A 168 -17.74 -2.47 1.34
CA PHE A 168 -17.31 -1.19 0.75
C PHE A 168 -17.79 -1.03 -0.69
N GLN A 169 -17.93 0.22 -1.14
CA GLN A 169 -18.11 0.53 -2.56
C GLN A 169 -16.77 0.86 -3.16
N PHE A 170 -16.43 0.18 -4.26
CA PHE A 170 -15.17 0.39 -4.94
C PHE A 170 -15.33 1.21 -6.21
N THR A 171 -14.34 2.05 -6.47
CA THR A 171 -14.24 2.80 -7.72
C THR A 171 -13.20 2.15 -8.63
N PRO A 172 -13.59 1.71 -9.85
CA PRO A 172 -12.63 1.15 -10.80
C PRO A 172 -11.60 2.17 -11.26
N GLU A 173 -10.34 1.77 -11.26
CA GLU A 173 -9.23 2.46 -11.90
C GLU A 173 -8.54 1.52 -12.88
N LEU A 174 -8.37 1.98 -14.11
CA LEU A 174 -7.72 1.21 -15.16
C LEU A 174 -6.20 1.34 -15.05
N VAL A 175 -5.53 0.20 -15.07
CA VAL A 175 -4.07 0.10 -15.22
C VAL A 175 -3.79 -0.12 -16.69
N SER A 176 -2.91 0.69 -17.29
CA SER A 176 -2.68 0.73 -18.74
C SER A 176 -1.69 -0.31 -19.27
N GLY A 177 -0.87 -0.89 -18.42
CA GLY A 177 0.10 -1.94 -18.77
C GLY A 177 0.75 -2.59 -17.55
N PRO A 178 1.38 -3.78 -17.70
CA PRO A 178 2.06 -4.48 -16.61
C PRO A 178 3.10 -3.62 -15.88
N GLU A 179 3.82 -2.76 -16.61
CA GLU A 179 4.84 -1.86 -16.08
C GLU A 179 4.30 -0.83 -15.08
N LYS A 180 2.99 -0.60 -15.08
CA LYS A 180 2.32 0.32 -14.16
C LYS A 180 1.73 -0.36 -12.92
N MET A 181 1.75 -1.69 -12.85
CA MET A 181 1.11 -2.42 -11.75
C MET A 181 1.70 -2.06 -10.39
N VAL A 182 3.03 -2.12 -10.24
CA VAL A 182 3.69 -1.82 -8.96
C VAL A 182 3.44 -0.37 -8.54
N GLU A 183 3.56 0.58 -9.47
CA GLU A 183 3.28 2.00 -9.23
C GLU A 183 1.83 2.20 -8.71
N LYS A 184 0.86 1.58 -9.37
CA LYS A 184 -0.56 1.68 -9.01
C LYS A 184 -0.87 1.02 -7.68
N VAL A 185 -0.29 -0.15 -7.40
CA VAL A 185 -0.49 -0.85 -6.13
C VAL A 185 0.18 -0.10 -4.98
N ALA A 186 1.40 0.41 -5.18
CA ALA A 186 2.09 1.25 -4.20
C ALA A 186 1.32 2.54 -3.90
N GLY A 187 0.61 3.09 -4.90
CA GLY A 187 -0.23 4.28 -4.78
C GLY A 187 -1.63 4.03 -4.19
N LEU A 188 -2.02 2.79 -3.90
CA LEU A 188 -3.35 2.51 -3.35
C LEU A 188 -3.53 3.19 -1.99
N ASP A 189 -4.60 3.96 -1.88
CA ASP A 189 -5.10 4.51 -0.63
C ASP A 189 -6.17 3.55 -0.04
N PRO A 190 -5.95 2.98 1.15
CA PRO A 190 -6.92 2.11 1.78
C PRO A 190 -8.28 2.78 2.03
N GLU A 191 -8.34 4.11 2.15
CA GLU A 191 -9.61 4.84 2.38
C GLU A 191 -10.39 5.11 1.09
N ALA A 192 -9.70 5.27 -0.04
CA ALA A 192 -10.32 5.57 -1.34
C ALA A 192 -11.12 4.40 -1.93
N LYS A 193 -10.87 3.16 -1.48
CA LYS A 193 -11.50 1.92 -1.97
C LYS A 193 -11.43 1.82 -3.50
N THR A 194 -10.22 1.87 -4.04
CA THR A 194 -9.99 1.74 -5.49
C THR A 194 -9.94 0.27 -5.90
N GLU A 195 -10.61 -0.10 -7.00
CA GLU A 195 -10.43 -1.38 -7.67
C GLU A 195 -9.49 -1.21 -8.86
N LEU A 196 -8.28 -1.74 -8.77
CA LEU A 196 -7.36 -1.77 -9.91
C LEU A 196 -7.81 -2.84 -10.91
N LYS A 197 -7.91 -2.46 -12.18
CA LYS A 197 -8.31 -3.35 -13.28
C LYS A 197 -7.30 -3.28 -14.43
N ALA A 198 -6.77 -4.43 -14.83
CA ALA A 198 -5.94 -4.52 -16.02
C ALA A 198 -6.76 -4.20 -17.28
N THR A 199 -6.18 -3.44 -18.21
CA THR A 199 -6.77 -3.22 -19.55
C THR A 199 -6.38 -4.30 -20.57
N TRP A 200 -5.35 -5.10 -20.26
CA TRP A 200 -4.75 -6.07 -21.18
C TRP A 200 -5.10 -7.53 -20.85
N GLU A 201 -5.58 -7.81 -19.65
CA GLU A 201 -5.96 -9.14 -19.20
C GLU A 201 -7.33 -9.07 -18.53
N GLN A 202 -8.21 -10.02 -18.88
CA GLN A 202 -9.53 -10.10 -18.28
C GLN A 202 -9.48 -10.98 -17.04
N LEU A 203 -10.08 -10.50 -15.96
CA LEU A 203 -10.32 -11.33 -14.79
C LEU A 203 -11.40 -12.36 -15.12
N GLU A 204 -11.19 -13.61 -14.69
CA GLU A 204 -12.24 -14.62 -14.71
C GLU A 204 -13.38 -14.23 -13.76
N VAL A 205 -14.60 -14.29 -14.27
CA VAL A 205 -15.80 -13.92 -13.52
C VAL A 205 -16.72 -15.12 -13.41
N ASP A 206 -17.09 -15.45 -12.18
CA ASP A 206 -18.20 -16.36 -11.92
C ASP A 206 -19.50 -15.56 -11.92
N ALA A 207 -20.16 -15.54 -13.09
CA ALA A 207 -21.42 -14.84 -13.30
C ALA A 207 -22.60 -15.48 -12.56
N GLU A 208 -22.50 -16.76 -12.20
CA GLU A 208 -23.56 -17.53 -11.55
C GLU A 208 -23.38 -17.61 -10.03
N ALA A 209 -22.29 -17.01 -9.50
CA ALA A 209 -21.98 -17.03 -8.08
C ALA A 209 -23.17 -16.61 -7.20
N ASP A 210 -23.47 -17.46 -6.22
CA ASP A 210 -24.45 -17.15 -5.19
C ASP A 210 -23.82 -16.23 -4.13
N TYR A 211 -24.21 -14.95 -4.17
CA TYR A 211 -23.74 -13.94 -3.23
C TYR A 211 -24.14 -14.21 -1.77
N SER A 212 -25.09 -15.11 -1.51
CA SER A 212 -25.50 -15.49 -0.16
C SER A 212 -24.50 -16.43 0.52
N GLU A 213 -23.66 -17.13 -0.25
CA GLU A 213 -22.62 -18.02 0.25
C GLU A 213 -21.27 -17.29 0.47
N LEU A 214 -21.18 -16.02 0.06
CA LEU A 214 -19.98 -15.22 0.26
C LEU A 214 -19.79 -14.90 1.74
N SER A 215 -18.68 -15.39 2.30
CA SER A 215 -18.27 -15.00 3.63
C SER A 215 -17.59 -13.63 3.61
N ALA A 216 -17.93 -12.79 4.59
CA ALA A 216 -17.27 -11.50 4.76
C ALA A 216 -15.77 -11.66 5.02
N VAL A 217 -14.98 -10.77 4.41
CA VAL A 217 -13.58 -10.53 4.76
C VAL A 217 -13.57 -9.29 5.65
N PRO A 218 -13.45 -9.46 6.97
CA PRO A 218 -13.58 -8.35 7.91
C PRO A 218 -12.45 -7.33 7.71
N ALA A 219 -12.81 -6.05 7.78
CA ALA A 219 -11.83 -4.98 7.85
C ALA A 219 -11.01 -5.10 9.14
N GLN A 220 -9.70 -4.98 8.99
CA GLN A 220 -8.77 -4.92 10.10
C GLN A 220 -8.25 -3.50 10.28
N SER A 221 -7.72 -3.22 11.47
CA SER A 221 -7.04 -1.95 11.72
C SER A 221 -5.68 -1.92 11.02
N ARG A 222 -5.29 -0.73 10.55
CA ARG A 222 -3.92 -0.44 10.13
C ARG A 222 -2.92 -0.88 11.21
N ARG A 223 -1.81 -1.52 10.81
CA ARG A 223 -0.89 -2.23 11.72
C ARG A 223 0.44 -1.52 11.94
N ASP A 224 0.81 -0.59 11.07
CA ASP A 224 2.08 0.13 11.15
C ASP A 224 2.21 1.09 12.34
N ALA A 225 1.10 1.61 12.85
CA ALA A 225 1.07 2.64 13.88
C ALA A 225 2.00 3.84 13.57
N ASP A 226 2.14 4.19 12.28
CA ASP A 226 3.07 5.20 11.76
C ASP A 226 4.56 4.89 12.00
N GLN A 227 4.91 3.61 12.17
CA GLN A 227 6.27 3.13 12.47
C GLN A 227 6.83 2.15 11.43
N ALA A 228 6.25 2.09 10.23
CA ALA A 228 6.73 1.28 9.12
C ALA A 228 8.16 1.71 8.69
N PRO A 229 9.02 0.76 8.29
CA PRO A 229 10.34 1.09 7.74
C PRO A 229 10.20 1.83 6.41
N VAL A 230 11.31 2.39 5.91
CA VAL A 230 11.36 2.77 4.51
C VAL A 230 11.30 1.51 3.67
N VAL A 231 10.33 1.46 2.75
CA VAL A 231 10.20 0.35 1.81
C VAL A 231 10.45 0.83 0.39
N ILE A 232 11.29 0.11 -0.34
CA ILE A 232 11.57 0.36 -1.74
C ILE A 232 11.17 -0.83 -2.63
N ALA A 233 10.72 -0.52 -3.83
CA ALA A 233 10.33 -1.48 -4.86
C ALA A 233 10.80 -0.97 -6.24
N THR A 234 10.68 -1.80 -7.27
CA THR A 234 10.85 -1.45 -8.68
C THR A 234 9.65 -1.95 -9.47
N PRO A 235 9.49 -1.60 -10.76
CA PRO A 235 8.42 -2.18 -11.60
C PRO A 235 8.41 -3.72 -11.66
N GLU A 236 9.54 -4.37 -11.38
CA GLU A 236 9.70 -5.83 -11.35
C GLU A 236 9.43 -6.45 -9.97
N SER A 237 9.13 -5.63 -8.94
CA SER A 237 8.84 -6.15 -7.60
C SER A 237 7.56 -7.00 -7.58
N PRO A 238 7.52 -8.06 -6.76
CA PRO A 238 6.31 -8.87 -6.58
C PRO A 238 5.13 -8.04 -6.07
N ILE A 239 4.00 -8.09 -6.79
CA ILE A 239 2.79 -7.31 -6.47
C ILE A 239 2.25 -7.67 -5.09
N ALA A 240 2.25 -8.95 -4.72
CA ALA A 240 1.82 -9.41 -3.41
C ALA A 240 2.64 -8.80 -2.26
N ALA A 241 3.97 -8.65 -2.45
CA ALA A 241 4.82 -8.02 -1.45
C ALA A 241 4.49 -6.52 -1.30
N VAL A 242 4.34 -5.80 -2.42
CA VAL A 242 3.98 -4.38 -2.42
C VAL A 242 2.60 -4.16 -1.79
N ALA A 243 1.61 -4.96 -2.18
CA ALA A 243 0.25 -4.91 -1.63
C ALA A 243 0.24 -5.20 -0.13
N THR A 244 1.02 -6.17 0.33
CA THR A 244 1.15 -6.51 1.76
C THR A 244 1.72 -5.34 2.57
N VAL A 245 2.74 -4.64 2.06
CA VAL A 245 3.27 -3.43 2.73
C VAL A 245 2.21 -2.34 2.81
N ARG A 246 1.48 -2.09 1.71
CA ARG A 246 0.40 -1.11 1.70
C ARG A 246 -0.74 -1.48 2.63
N ALA A 247 -1.12 -2.76 2.69
CA ALA A 247 -2.13 -3.28 3.60
C ALA A 247 -1.71 -3.16 5.07
N TYR A 248 -0.42 -3.35 5.37
CA TYR A 248 0.14 -3.11 6.71
C TYR A 248 0.03 -1.63 7.12
N GLY A 249 0.00 -0.72 6.15
CA GLY A 249 -0.03 0.74 6.33
C GLY A 249 1.25 1.44 5.88
N GLY A 250 2.29 0.68 5.53
CA GLY A 250 3.57 1.22 5.10
C GLY A 250 3.51 1.88 3.72
N SER A 251 4.35 2.88 3.49
CA SER A 251 4.51 3.49 2.17
C SER A 251 5.61 2.79 1.37
N VAL A 252 5.40 2.64 0.06
CA VAL A 252 6.38 2.02 -0.85
C VAL A 252 6.88 3.08 -1.83
N ARG A 253 8.20 3.22 -1.93
CA ARG A 253 8.86 4.10 -2.89
C ARG A 253 9.30 3.26 -4.09
N VAL A 254 8.86 3.62 -5.28
CA VAL A 254 9.18 2.87 -6.50
C VAL A 254 10.37 3.52 -7.19
N LEU A 255 11.50 2.79 -7.21
CA LEU A 255 12.69 3.16 -7.94
C LEU A 255 12.59 2.68 -9.40
N PRO A 256 13.30 3.32 -10.33
CA PRO A 256 13.34 2.86 -11.72
C PRO A 256 14.05 1.51 -11.89
N SER A 257 15.00 1.17 -11.01
CA SER A 257 15.74 -0.09 -11.02
C SER A 257 16.24 -0.47 -9.62
N GLY A 258 16.87 -1.64 -9.50
CA GLY A 258 17.49 -2.12 -8.27
C GLY A 258 18.76 -1.36 -7.85
N ASP A 259 19.34 -0.51 -8.71
CA ASP A 259 20.47 0.35 -8.34
C ASP A 259 19.99 1.79 -8.07
N PRO A 260 19.95 2.22 -6.79
CA PRO A 260 19.49 3.57 -6.45
C PRO A 260 20.39 4.68 -7.02
N ARG A 261 21.59 4.37 -7.51
CA ARG A 261 22.54 5.37 -8.01
C ARG A 261 22.29 5.79 -9.45
N GLU A 262 21.39 5.11 -10.17
CA GLU A 262 21.07 5.44 -11.57
C GLU A 262 20.54 6.86 -11.76
N SER A 263 19.92 7.44 -10.73
CA SER A 263 19.53 8.84 -10.74
C SER A 263 19.63 9.44 -9.35
N LYS A 264 19.80 10.76 -9.28
CA LYS A 264 19.83 11.48 -8.01
C LYS A 264 18.50 11.35 -7.25
N ALA A 265 17.39 11.30 -7.98
CA ALA A 265 16.04 11.12 -7.42
C ALA A 265 15.88 9.74 -6.78
N ALA A 266 16.30 8.68 -7.47
CA ALA A 266 16.29 7.33 -6.90
C ALA A 266 17.20 7.24 -5.66
N TYR A 267 18.38 7.86 -5.71
CA TYR A 267 19.30 7.84 -4.59
C TYR A 267 18.76 8.60 -3.36
N ALA A 268 18.08 9.73 -3.58
CA ALA A 268 17.43 10.49 -2.51
C ALA A 268 16.42 9.63 -1.72
N MET A 269 15.73 8.68 -2.37
CA MET A 269 14.80 7.76 -1.72
C MET A 269 15.48 6.81 -0.72
N VAL A 270 16.80 6.61 -0.80
CA VAL A 270 17.55 5.70 0.09
C VAL A 270 18.73 6.35 0.82
N ALA A 271 18.96 7.64 0.58
CA ALA A 271 20.08 8.37 1.16
C ALA A 271 20.10 8.20 2.69
N GLY A 272 21.25 7.83 3.25
CA GLY A 272 21.43 7.66 4.69
C GLY A 272 20.81 6.42 5.32
N LEU A 273 20.34 5.45 4.51
CA LEU A 273 19.73 4.19 4.97
C LEU A 273 20.66 2.97 4.84
N GLU A 274 21.97 3.15 4.74
CA GLU A 274 22.96 2.06 4.65
C GLU A 274 23.05 1.20 5.92
N GLN A 275 22.44 1.66 7.02
CA GLN A 275 22.23 0.89 8.25
C GLN A 275 20.75 0.68 8.54
N GLY A 276 19.85 0.97 7.59
CA GLY A 276 18.41 0.87 7.77
C GLY A 276 17.79 2.03 8.58
N PRO A 277 16.49 1.92 8.90
CA PRO A 277 15.59 0.81 8.59
C PRO A 277 15.09 0.83 7.14
N LEU A 278 15.46 -0.18 6.37
CA LEU A 278 15.16 -0.30 4.95
C LEU A 278 14.73 -1.73 4.59
N VAL A 279 13.63 -1.86 3.86
CA VAL A 279 13.19 -3.12 3.26
C VAL A 279 13.07 -2.93 1.76
N ALA A 280 13.78 -3.73 0.98
CA ALA A 280 13.70 -3.73 -0.46
C ALA A 280 12.92 -4.96 -0.95
N LEU A 281 11.96 -4.74 -1.85
CA LEU A 281 11.06 -5.78 -2.34
C LEU A 281 11.51 -6.26 -3.73
N GLY A 282 11.81 -7.54 -3.85
CA GLY A 282 12.17 -8.19 -5.10
C GLY A 282 13.67 -8.50 -5.26
N PRO A 283 14.00 -9.49 -6.09
CA PRO A 283 15.37 -9.99 -6.27
C PRO A 283 16.32 -9.00 -6.97
N VAL A 284 15.81 -7.98 -7.64
CA VAL A 284 16.62 -6.95 -8.35
C VAL A 284 17.54 -6.15 -7.42
N PHE A 285 17.23 -6.14 -6.12
CA PHE A 285 18.06 -5.50 -5.09
C PHE A 285 19.17 -6.43 -4.55
N GLU A 286 19.23 -7.67 -5.04
CA GLU A 286 20.22 -8.69 -4.69
C GLU A 286 20.25 -9.04 -3.19
N THR A 287 21.31 -8.61 -2.49
CA THR A 287 21.52 -8.91 -1.08
C THR A 287 21.51 -7.62 -0.26
N PRO A 288 21.20 -7.69 1.05
CA PRO A 288 21.31 -6.54 1.93
C PRO A 288 22.71 -5.89 1.90
N GLN A 289 23.77 -6.68 1.78
CA GLN A 289 25.15 -6.18 1.71
C GLN A 289 25.38 -5.36 0.44
N VAL A 290 24.98 -5.89 -0.73
CA VAL A 290 25.10 -5.18 -2.01
C VAL A 290 24.33 -3.86 -1.97
N LEU A 291 23.08 -3.87 -1.49
CA LEU A 291 22.27 -2.66 -1.39
C LEU A 291 22.90 -1.63 -0.44
N ARG A 292 23.41 -2.06 0.72
CA ARG A 292 24.12 -1.19 1.67
C ARG A 292 25.38 -0.57 1.07
N ASP A 293 26.13 -1.34 0.30
CA ASP A 293 27.34 -0.86 -0.35
C ASP A 293 27.02 0.15 -1.45
N ARG A 294 25.96 -0.06 -2.25
CA ARG A 294 25.44 0.93 -3.21
C ARG A 294 25.03 2.23 -2.51
N ILE A 295 24.33 2.16 -1.38
CA ILE A 295 23.95 3.35 -0.61
C ILE A 295 25.21 4.04 -0.05
N ARG A 296 26.18 3.30 0.50
CA ARG A 296 27.41 3.86 1.07
C ARG A 296 28.31 4.53 0.02
N GLN A 297 28.39 3.98 -1.19
CA GLN A 297 29.16 4.55 -2.29
C GLN A 297 28.64 5.94 -2.69
N GLY A 298 27.36 6.22 -2.49
CA GLY A 298 26.81 7.53 -2.82
C GLY A 298 26.40 7.67 -4.28
N TRP A 299 25.73 8.79 -4.58
CA TRP A 299 25.43 9.23 -5.93
C TRP A 299 26.55 10.13 -6.46
N GLY A 300 26.93 9.98 -7.74
CA GLY A 300 27.95 10.80 -8.39
C GLY A 300 29.41 10.46 -8.03
N GLN A 301 29.64 9.45 -7.18
CA GLN A 301 30.97 8.87 -6.95
C GLN A 301 31.15 7.66 -7.87
N GLN A 302 31.41 7.93 -9.15
CA GLN A 302 31.96 6.93 -10.06
C GLN A 302 33.39 7.37 -10.39
N ASP A 303 34.37 6.58 -9.97
CA ASP A 303 35.74 6.63 -10.51
C ASP A 303 35.76 6.10 -11.95
#